data_AF-A0A956PXG4-F1
#
_entry.id   AF-A0A956PXG4-F1
#
_cell.length_a   1.000
_cell.length_b   1.000
_cell.length_c   1.000
_cell.angle_alpha   90.00
_cell.angle_beta   90.00
_cell.angle_gamma   90.00
#
_symmetry.space_group_name_H-M   'P 1'
#
loop_
_entity.id
_entity.type
_entity.pdbx_description
1 polymer ?
#
loop_
_entity_poly.entity_id
_entity_poly.type
_entity_poly.pdbx_seq_one_letter_code
_entity_poly.pdbx_strand_id
1 'polypeptide(L)'
;LSRRNSPAEAWQQLLDSLLALAGARLGAEDVLTLARQPLLAACLGLTADDHGTLRDLVAAAGIRWGLDGQQQSALELPSEDGQSWEVGLERLLIGLAAPPDTREPQTASWLPDGTPEPVPASGSDARRRIGALAGLLRQVASWQEDLAHPRSLADWLALVARWLSELMATLDGERALEGQRLLASLGVLEEEARAGAETRPLDHAAFRGMLAPRLEPRAFAGQFLDGRITFGEMTALAGVPARVICLLGLNDGEFPRISAASELDLTQGGKRHGDRDPRREDRLLFRQALLGAREVLYLSWCGRDARHNTERAACGPVRSLLDWLDSQQAGDGRSLPVIQHPLQPFHAALFHENAPRRSYRDDLATALARRAAGQLTGDTGLYTYGGPTIPELPESPGGSGQEARPELALSTLVRYWGHPARSWLQSRYRLKLQPADEDLPQRESFAIESLEGWSLRQQAWPALLSGQDPAALRASLHARGLLPGGR
;
A
#
# COMPACT_ATOMS: atom_id res chain seq x y z
N LEU A 1 -4.98 -13.69 -1.69
CA LEU A 1 -4.15 -13.79 -0.46
C LEU A 1 -3.59 -12.40 -0.19
N SER A 2 -4.31 -11.59 0.59
CA SER A 2 -3.79 -10.31 1.06
C SER A 2 -2.55 -10.62 1.89
N ARG A 3 -1.37 -10.16 1.45
CA ARG A 3 -0.16 -10.19 2.28
C ARG A 3 -0.48 -9.29 3.47
N ARG A 4 -0.91 -9.88 4.59
CA ARG A 4 -0.84 -9.17 5.87
C ARG A 4 0.64 -8.93 6.11
N ASN A 5 1.06 -7.66 6.03
CA ASN A 5 2.42 -7.29 6.38
C ASN A 5 2.70 -7.82 7.78
N SER A 6 3.85 -8.45 7.97
CA SER A 6 4.30 -8.86 9.30
C SER A 6 4.34 -7.63 10.23
N PRO A 7 4.19 -7.78 11.55
CA PRO A 7 4.27 -6.62 12.45
C PRO A 7 5.61 -5.87 12.33
N ALA A 8 6.69 -6.57 12.00
CA ALA A 8 8.00 -5.96 11.70
C ALA A 8 7.97 -5.06 10.45
N GLU A 9 7.42 -5.56 9.33
CA GLU A 9 7.24 -4.76 8.11
C GLU A 9 6.31 -3.55 8.35
N ALA A 10 5.28 -3.72 9.19
CA ALA A 10 4.37 -2.63 9.53
C ALA A 10 5.09 -1.49 10.29
N TRP A 11 6.03 -1.81 11.17
CA TRP A 11 6.85 -0.80 11.86
C TRP A 11 7.80 -0.06 10.92
N GLN A 12 8.44 -0.77 9.99
CA GLN A 12 9.30 -0.15 8.99
C GLN A 12 8.51 0.79 8.09
N GLN A 13 7.38 0.33 7.55
CA GLN A 13 6.50 1.15 6.71
C GLN A 13 5.97 2.38 7.45
N LEU A 14 5.63 2.23 8.72
CA LEU A 14 5.22 3.35 9.55
C LEU A 14 6.35 4.35 9.72
N LEU A 15 7.55 3.90 10.09
CA LEU A 15 8.72 4.78 10.25
C LEU A 15 9.02 5.55 8.95
N ASP A 16 9.01 4.87 7.80
CA ASP A 16 9.20 5.52 6.49
C ASP A 16 8.13 6.58 6.22
N SER A 17 6.88 6.30 6.60
CA SER A 17 5.76 7.22 6.43
C SER A 17 5.86 8.43 7.35
N LEU A 18 6.30 8.23 8.60
CA LEU A 18 6.55 9.31 9.56
C LEU A 18 7.67 10.23 9.08
N LEU A 19 8.79 9.67 8.61
CA LEU A 19 9.90 10.45 8.04
C LEU A 19 9.50 11.15 6.73
N ALA A 20 8.52 10.62 6.00
CA ALA A 20 7.99 11.27 4.81
C ALA A 20 7.10 12.49 5.12
N LEU A 21 6.73 12.74 6.37
CA LEU A 21 5.93 13.91 6.75
C LEU A 21 6.67 15.24 6.60
N ALA A 22 8.01 15.22 6.59
CA ALA A 22 8.82 16.42 6.42
C ALA A 22 8.51 17.11 5.08
N GLY A 23 7.94 18.32 5.14
CA GLY A 23 7.54 19.06 3.95
C GLY A 23 6.33 18.48 3.20
N ALA A 24 5.63 17.48 3.78
CA ALA A 24 4.40 16.97 3.21
C ALA A 24 3.30 18.04 3.27
N ARG A 25 2.54 18.18 2.18
CA ARG A 25 1.37 19.07 2.09
C ARG A 25 0.16 18.58 2.89
N LEU A 26 0.20 17.33 3.35
CA LEU A 26 -0.86 16.69 4.12
C LEU A 26 -2.20 16.71 3.37
N GLY A 27 -2.24 16.09 2.19
CA GLY A 27 -3.50 15.91 1.47
C GLY A 27 -4.49 15.05 2.26
N ALA A 28 -5.79 15.19 1.96
CA ALA A 28 -6.87 14.41 2.56
C ALA A 28 -6.57 12.89 2.54
N GLU A 29 -6.14 12.38 1.38
CA GLU A 29 -5.78 10.97 1.21
C GLU A 29 -4.51 10.56 1.95
N ASP A 30 -3.52 11.45 2.04
CA ASP A 30 -2.25 11.13 2.68
C ASP A 30 -2.48 10.84 4.18
N VAL A 31 -3.25 11.70 4.85
CA VAL A 31 -3.58 11.53 6.27
C VAL A 31 -4.51 10.33 6.49
N LEU A 32 -5.49 10.11 5.61
CA LEU A 32 -6.36 8.93 5.70
C LEU A 32 -5.57 7.62 5.45
N THR A 33 -4.59 7.64 4.55
CA THR A 33 -3.68 6.51 4.30
C THR A 33 -2.80 6.25 5.52
N LEU A 34 -2.28 7.31 6.15
CA LEU A 34 -1.53 7.21 7.40
C LEU A 34 -2.42 6.63 8.52
N ALA A 35 -3.66 7.09 8.67
CA ALA A 35 -4.62 6.59 9.64
C ALA A 35 -5.01 5.12 9.42
N ARG A 36 -4.94 4.63 8.17
CA ARG A 36 -5.20 3.23 7.77
C ARG A 36 -4.04 2.29 8.07
N GLN A 37 -2.85 2.80 8.38
CA GLN A 37 -1.72 1.93 8.68
C GLN A 37 -2.02 1.10 9.94
N PRO A 38 -1.76 -0.23 9.93
CA PRO A 38 -2.27 -1.13 10.98
C PRO A 38 -1.88 -0.74 12.40
N LEU A 39 -0.69 -0.18 12.58
CA LEU A 39 -0.17 0.25 13.88
C LEU A 39 -0.88 1.53 14.35
N LEU A 40 -0.94 2.56 13.50
CA LEU A 40 -1.64 3.82 13.85
C LEU A 40 -3.14 3.62 14.02
N ALA A 41 -3.78 2.83 13.16
CA ALA A 41 -5.19 2.48 13.31
C ALA A 41 -5.46 1.84 14.68
N ALA A 42 -4.56 0.96 15.14
CA ALA A 42 -4.66 0.35 16.46
C ALA A 42 -4.46 1.37 17.60
N CYS A 43 -3.44 2.25 17.51
CA CYS A 43 -3.21 3.33 18.47
C CYS A 43 -4.43 4.27 18.59
N LEU A 44 -5.09 4.54 17.47
CA LEU A 44 -6.25 5.43 17.38
C LEU A 44 -7.60 4.74 17.70
N GLY A 45 -7.60 3.41 17.89
CA GLY A 45 -8.82 2.63 18.10
C GLY A 45 -9.77 2.63 16.88
N LEU A 46 -9.22 2.75 15.67
CA LEU A 46 -9.97 2.76 14.41
C LEU A 46 -10.10 1.35 13.84
N THR A 47 -11.30 1.02 13.38
CA THR A 47 -11.59 -0.23 12.67
C THR A 47 -11.57 -0.04 11.15
N ALA A 48 -11.63 -1.14 10.39
CA ALA A 48 -11.75 -1.08 8.94
C ALA A 48 -12.98 -0.28 8.48
N ASP A 49 -14.10 -0.42 9.19
CA ASP A 49 -15.36 0.27 8.89
C ASP A 49 -15.28 1.78 9.19
N ASP A 50 -14.46 2.17 10.16
CA ASP A 50 -14.26 3.58 10.49
C ASP A 50 -13.59 4.34 9.35
N HIS A 51 -12.74 3.70 8.54
CA HIS A 51 -12.00 4.37 7.47
C HIS A 51 -12.90 4.88 6.34
N GLY A 52 -13.95 4.14 5.98
CA GLY A 52 -14.96 4.60 5.01
C GLY A 52 -15.73 5.80 5.55
N THR A 53 -16.17 5.71 6.81
CA THR A 53 -16.92 6.80 7.45
C THR A 53 -16.06 8.06 7.64
N LEU A 54 -14.78 7.90 8.02
CA LEU A 54 -13.85 9.02 8.13
C LEU A 54 -13.61 9.68 6.79
N ARG A 55 -13.48 8.90 5.71
CA ARG A 55 -13.38 9.44 4.35
C ARG A 55 -14.59 10.30 4.00
N ASP A 56 -15.79 9.81 4.26
CA ASP A 56 -17.03 10.54 4.00
C ASP A 56 -17.12 11.83 4.83
N LEU A 57 -16.72 11.79 6.10
CA LEU A 57 -16.67 12.97 6.98
C LEU A 57 -15.66 14.00 6.48
N VAL A 58 -14.45 13.58 6.08
CA VAL A 58 -13.42 14.45 5.52
C VAL A 58 -13.90 15.10 4.22
N ALA A 59 -14.56 14.32 3.35
CA ALA A 59 -15.16 14.83 2.12
C ALA A 59 -16.27 15.86 2.39
N ALA A 60 -17.18 15.54 3.32
CA ALA A 60 -18.28 16.41 3.71
C ALA A 60 -17.82 17.69 4.39
N ALA A 61 -16.70 17.64 5.11
CA ALA A 61 -16.06 18.79 5.73
C ALA A 61 -15.30 19.69 4.75
N GLY A 62 -15.23 19.31 3.46
CA GLY A 62 -14.53 20.10 2.44
C GLY A 62 -13.01 20.12 2.62
N ILE A 63 -12.44 19.16 3.36
CA ILE A 63 -11.01 19.07 3.59
C ILE A 63 -10.31 18.61 2.31
N ARG A 64 -9.21 19.28 1.98
CA ARG A 64 -8.40 18.98 0.79
C ARG A 64 -6.93 18.77 1.14
N TRP A 65 -6.29 19.76 1.78
CA TRP A 65 -4.87 19.71 2.09
C TRP A 65 -4.46 20.80 3.09
N GLY A 66 -3.28 20.66 3.70
CA GLY A 66 -2.68 21.65 4.61
C GLY A 66 -3.28 21.63 6.01
N LEU A 67 -2.43 21.69 7.04
CA LEU A 67 -2.87 21.76 8.44
C LEU A 67 -3.67 23.04 8.69
N ASP A 68 -3.05 24.18 8.40
CA ASP A 68 -3.56 25.52 8.69
C ASP A 68 -3.07 26.54 7.64
N GLY A 69 -3.52 27.79 7.79
CA GLY A 69 -3.09 28.89 6.92
C GLY A 69 -1.61 29.29 7.07
N GLN A 70 -0.98 28.96 8.20
CA GLN A 70 0.44 29.24 8.46
C GLN A 70 1.33 28.31 7.63
N GLN A 71 0.99 27.02 7.56
CA GLN A 71 1.67 26.05 6.72
C GLN A 71 1.52 26.38 5.24
N GLN A 72 0.34 26.83 4.81
CA GLN A 72 0.11 27.29 3.43
C GLN A 72 1.01 28.49 3.11
N SER A 73 1.09 29.46 4.03
CA SER A 73 1.96 30.64 3.90
C SER A 73 3.45 30.27 3.87
N ALA A 74 3.88 29.31 4.68
CA ALA A 74 5.25 28.80 4.69
C ALA A 74 5.66 28.11 3.37
N LEU A 75 4.67 27.68 2.57
CA LEU A 75 4.85 27.15 1.23
C LEU A 75 4.74 28.23 0.14
N GLU A 76 4.71 29.52 0.51
CA GLU A 76 4.52 30.67 -0.38
C GLU A 76 3.20 30.62 -1.16
N LEU A 77 2.17 29.99 -0.59
CA LEU A 77 0.81 29.92 -1.14
C LEU A 77 -0.13 30.90 -0.41
N PRO A 78 -1.19 31.40 -1.08
CA PRO A 78 -2.21 32.21 -0.42
C PRO A 78 -2.80 31.48 0.78
N SER A 79 -2.98 32.18 1.90
CA SER A 79 -3.57 31.64 3.13
C SER A 79 -5.12 31.61 3.13
N GLU A 80 -5.72 31.58 1.94
CA GLU A 80 -7.17 31.49 1.69
C GLU A 80 -7.46 30.07 1.16
N ASP A 81 -8.56 29.34 1.38
CA ASP A 81 -9.83 29.54 2.10
C ASP A 81 -10.36 28.15 2.52
N GLY A 82 -10.81 28.00 3.76
CA GLY A 82 -11.84 27.04 4.18
C GLY A 82 -11.64 25.52 3.93
N GLN A 83 -10.53 25.06 3.35
CA GLN A 83 -10.34 23.66 2.91
C GLN A 83 -9.16 22.95 3.60
N SER A 84 -8.56 23.61 4.60
CA SER A 84 -7.52 23.03 5.45
C SER A 84 -8.09 22.01 6.44
N TRP A 85 -7.20 21.23 7.05
CA TRP A 85 -7.55 20.31 8.13
C TRP A 85 -8.10 21.03 9.34
N GLU A 86 -7.53 22.18 9.73
CA GLU A 86 -8.00 23.00 10.85
C GLU A 86 -9.46 23.40 10.65
N VAL A 87 -9.78 24.05 9.53
CA VAL A 87 -11.15 24.54 9.26
C VAL A 87 -12.13 23.37 9.12
N GLY A 88 -11.77 22.32 8.40
CA GLY A 88 -12.67 21.17 8.26
C GLY A 88 -12.87 20.40 9.57
N LEU A 89 -11.85 20.32 10.42
CA LEU A 89 -11.99 19.73 11.75
C LEU A 89 -12.89 20.59 12.65
N GLU A 90 -12.79 21.91 12.58
CA GLU A 90 -13.72 22.82 13.26
C GLU A 90 -15.17 22.55 12.83
N ARG A 91 -15.44 22.43 11.52
CA ARG A 91 -16.78 22.08 11.01
C ARG A 91 -17.30 20.77 11.60
N LEU A 92 -16.45 19.74 11.70
CA LEU A 92 -16.80 18.45 12.28
C LEU A 92 -17.06 18.54 13.79
N LEU A 93 -16.23 19.28 14.52
CA LEU A 93 -16.36 19.46 15.97
C LEU A 93 -17.60 20.30 16.34
N ILE A 94 -17.88 21.37 15.61
CA ILE A 94 -19.12 22.17 15.78
C ILE A 94 -20.34 21.30 15.49
N GLY A 95 -20.29 20.48 14.45
CA GLY A 95 -21.38 19.55 14.10
C GLY A 95 -21.66 18.49 15.15
N LEU A 96 -20.65 18.04 15.89
CA LEU A 96 -20.82 17.18 17.06
C LEU A 96 -21.45 17.90 18.25
N ALA A 97 -21.14 19.18 18.45
CA ALA A 97 -21.63 19.98 19.56
C ALA A 97 -23.06 20.49 19.36
N ALA A 98 -23.47 20.72 18.11
CA ALA A 98 -24.77 21.24 17.72
C ALA A 98 -25.47 20.30 16.71
N PRO A 99 -26.09 19.21 17.19
CA PRO A 99 -26.84 18.28 16.33
C PRO A 99 -28.00 19.00 15.61
N PRO A 100 -28.39 18.57 14.40
CA PRO A 100 -29.41 19.25 13.61
C PRO A 100 -30.77 19.42 14.33
N ASP A 101 -31.10 18.54 15.28
CA ASP A 101 -32.37 18.58 16.02
C ASP A 101 -32.49 19.72 17.06
N THR A 102 -31.38 20.39 17.41
CA THR A 102 -31.40 21.56 18.31
C THR A 102 -31.49 22.89 17.55
N ARG A 103 -31.60 22.86 16.22
CA ARG A 103 -31.74 24.06 15.39
C ARG A 103 -33.20 24.30 15.04
N GLU A 104 -33.72 25.47 15.42
CA GLU A 104 -34.95 25.96 14.82
C GLU A 104 -34.73 26.11 13.30
N PRO A 105 -35.68 25.69 12.44
CA PRO A 105 -35.52 25.71 10.98
C PRO A 105 -35.34 27.11 10.38
N GLN A 106 -35.39 28.18 11.18
CA GLN A 106 -35.18 29.57 10.78
C GLN A 106 -33.80 30.12 11.15
N THR A 107 -32.97 29.39 11.91
CA THR A 107 -31.62 29.82 12.33
C THR A 107 -30.48 29.00 11.72
N ALA A 108 -30.76 28.24 10.66
CA ALA A 108 -29.74 27.57 9.84
C ALA A 108 -29.01 28.52 8.86
N SER A 109 -29.14 29.83 9.06
CA SER A 109 -28.48 30.87 8.28
C SER A 109 -27.54 31.62 9.22
N TRP A 110 -26.32 31.09 9.34
CA TRP A 110 -25.13 31.74 9.89
C TRP A 110 -25.05 32.02 11.38
N LEU A 111 -23.86 31.80 11.91
CA LEU A 111 -23.29 32.69 12.91
C LEU A 111 -22.71 33.92 12.16
N PRO A 112 -23.07 35.16 12.52
CA PRO A 112 -22.67 36.39 11.83
C PRO A 112 -21.17 36.75 11.83
N ASP A 113 -20.31 35.87 12.35
CA ASP A 113 -18.93 36.16 12.77
C ASP A 113 -17.84 35.53 11.89
N GLY A 114 -18.21 34.81 10.81
CA GLY A 114 -17.27 34.13 9.92
C GLY A 114 -16.95 32.69 10.34
N THR A 115 -17.72 32.08 11.25
CA THR A 115 -17.50 30.69 11.65
C THR A 115 -17.92 29.67 10.57
N PRO A 116 -17.19 28.55 10.44
CA PRO A 116 -17.44 27.53 9.41
C PRO A 116 -18.80 26.83 9.56
N GLU A 117 -19.43 26.44 8.45
CA GLU A 117 -20.71 25.71 8.49
C GLU A 117 -20.49 24.24 8.94
N PRO A 118 -21.17 23.77 9.99
CA PRO A 118 -20.89 22.46 10.57
C PRO A 118 -21.38 21.30 9.72
N VAL A 119 -20.63 20.20 9.78
CA VAL A 119 -21.02 18.91 9.18
C VAL A 119 -21.82 18.12 10.20
N PRO A 120 -23.09 17.75 9.92
CA PRO A 120 -23.89 16.99 10.87
C PRO A 120 -23.22 15.68 11.25
N ALA A 121 -22.92 15.52 12.54
CA ALA A 121 -22.33 14.31 13.09
C ALA A 121 -22.92 14.08 14.48
N SER A 122 -23.42 12.88 14.76
CA SER A 122 -24.05 12.57 16.04
C SER A 122 -23.71 11.16 16.52
N GLY A 123 -23.84 10.96 17.84
CA GLY A 123 -23.58 9.68 18.49
C GLY A 123 -22.13 9.47 18.95
N SER A 124 -21.94 8.45 19.78
CA SER A 124 -20.64 8.10 20.39
C SER A 124 -19.58 7.74 19.36
N ASP A 125 -19.97 7.06 18.28
CA ASP A 125 -19.02 6.58 17.27
C ASP A 125 -18.47 7.72 16.40
N ALA A 126 -19.32 8.69 16.05
CA ALA A 126 -18.88 9.90 15.34
C ALA A 126 -17.90 10.70 16.21
N ARG A 127 -18.20 10.84 17.51
CA ARG A 127 -17.30 11.49 18.48
C ARG A 127 -15.95 10.76 18.59
N ARG A 128 -15.94 9.43 18.66
CA ARG A 128 -14.71 8.63 18.68
C ARG A 128 -13.87 8.87 17.42
N ARG A 129 -14.49 8.77 16.23
CA ARG A 129 -13.81 8.92 14.94
C ARG A 129 -13.20 10.31 14.76
N ILE A 130 -13.99 11.36 15.00
CA ILE A 130 -13.51 12.75 14.88
C ILE A 130 -12.44 13.05 15.94
N GLY A 131 -12.59 12.52 17.16
CA GLY A 131 -11.56 12.62 18.20
C GLY A 131 -10.24 11.94 17.83
N ALA A 132 -10.31 10.75 17.23
CA ALA A 132 -9.14 10.03 16.71
C ALA A 132 -8.46 10.81 15.59
N LEU A 133 -9.23 11.35 14.64
CA LEU A 133 -8.70 12.20 13.56
C LEU A 133 -8.03 13.47 14.11
N ALA A 134 -8.67 14.16 15.05
CA ALA A 134 -8.11 15.33 15.72
C ALA A 134 -6.80 15.00 16.46
N GLY A 135 -6.75 13.86 17.15
CA GLY A 135 -5.56 13.37 17.83
C GLY A 135 -4.42 13.10 16.84
N LEU A 136 -4.72 12.42 15.74
CA LEU A 136 -3.75 12.17 14.67
C LEU A 136 -3.20 13.47 14.08
N LEU A 137 -4.05 14.44 13.77
CA LEU A 137 -3.62 15.72 13.18
C LEU A 137 -2.69 16.50 14.11
N ARG A 138 -2.99 16.56 15.41
CA ARG A 138 -2.08 17.17 16.40
C ARG A 138 -0.74 16.46 16.44
N GLN A 139 -0.75 15.12 16.39
CA GLN A 139 0.46 14.34 16.40
C GLN A 139 1.30 14.53 15.12
N VAL A 140 0.64 14.58 13.96
CA VAL A 140 1.26 14.87 12.66
C VAL A 140 1.89 16.26 12.64
N ALA A 141 1.20 17.28 13.16
CA ALA A 141 1.74 18.63 13.28
C ALA A 141 3.02 18.63 14.14
N SER A 142 2.98 18.00 15.31
CA SER A 142 4.15 17.85 16.19
C SER A 142 5.31 17.11 15.50
N TRP A 143 5.03 16.04 14.75
CA TRP A 143 6.05 15.33 13.98
C TRP A 143 6.65 16.19 12.87
N GLN A 144 5.85 16.98 12.15
CA GLN A 144 6.35 17.89 11.11
C GLN A 144 7.24 18.98 11.70
N GLU A 145 6.85 19.59 12.81
CA GLU A 145 7.66 20.58 13.53
C GLU A 145 8.98 19.98 14.02
N ASP A 146 8.90 18.78 14.61
CA ASP A 146 10.09 18.03 14.99
C ASP A 146 11.00 17.84 13.75
N LEU A 147 10.49 17.34 12.61
CA LEU A 147 11.29 17.09 11.41
C LEU A 147 11.90 18.35 10.77
N ALA A 148 11.36 19.54 11.01
CA ALA A 148 11.84 20.79 10.41
C ALA A 148 13.20 21.25 10.95
N HIS A 149 13.59 20.81 12.16
CA HIS A 149 14.78 21.29 12.84
C HIS A 149 16.00 20.39 12.57
N PRO A 150 17.13 20.93 12.04
CA PRO A 150 18.37 20.17 11.94
C PRO A 150 18.88 19.71 13.31
N ARG A 151 19.37 18.47 13.41
CA ARG A 151 19.85 17.83 14.65
C ARG A 151 21.09 16.99 14.42
N SER A 152 21.85 16.70 15.48
CA SER A 152 22.91 15.70 15.40
C SER A 152 22.32 14.31 15.09
N LEU A 153 23.13 13.38 14.58
CA LEU A 153 22.67 12.01 14.30
C LEU A 153 22.12 11.32 15.56
N ALA A 154 22.77 11.52 16.72
CA ALA A 154 22.31 10.94 17.98
C ALA A 154 20.95 11.50 18.40
N ASP A 155 20.75 12.82 18.27
CA ASP A 155 19.48 13.46 18.63
C ASP A 155 18.35 13.06 17.67
N TRP A 156 18.65 12.85 16.38
CA TRP A 156 17.69 12.30 15.43
C TRP A 156 17.25 10.89 15.79
N LEU A 157 18.20 10.01 16.15
CA LEU A 157 17.89 8.65 16.56
C LEU A 157 17.09 8.62 17.87
N ALA A 158 17.44 9.49 18.83
CA ALA A 158 16.68 9.66 20.07
C ALA A 158 15.24 10.12 19.81
N LEU A 159 15.06 11.06 18.88
CA LEU A 159 13.73 11.56 18.48
C LEU A 159 12.87 10.43 17.89
N VAL A 160 13.40 9.68 16.93
CA VAL A 160 12.69 8.54 16.33
C VAL A 160 12.38 7.49 17.39
N ALA A 161 13.34 7.17 18.27
CA ALA A 161 13.14 6.22 19.35
C ALA A 161 12.02 6.65 20.31
N ARG A 162 11.92 7.95 20.59
CA ARG A 162 10.82 8.52 21.40
C ARG A 162 9.46 8.28 20.74
N TRP A 163 9.31 8.63 19.45
CA TRP A 163 8.03 8.42 18.75
C TRP A 163 7.60 6.95 18.72
N LEU A 164 8.54 6.04 18.40
CA LEU A 164 8.27 4.61 18.39
C LEU A 164 7.85 4.12 19.79
N SER A 165 8.52 4.59 20.84
CA SER A 165 8.19 4.24 22.22
C SER A 165 6.80 4.73 22.64
N GLU A 166 6.43 5.97 22.28
CA GLU A 166 5.10 6.54 22.53
C GLU A 166 4.00 5.73 21.83
N LEU A 167 4.20 5.36 20.56
CA LEU A 167 3.26 4.53 19.81
C LEU A 167 3.14 3.12 20.41
N MET A 168 4.27 2.50 20.75
CA MET A 168 4.31 1.17 21.35
C MET A 168 3.59 1.09 22.70
N ALA A 169 3.62 2.15 23.51
CA ALA A 169 2.95 2.18 24.80
C ALA A 169 1.42 1.97 24.71
N THR A 170 0.85 2.13 23.52
CA THR A 170 -0.58 1.93 23.24
C THR A 170 -0.89 0.62 22.52
N LEU A 171 0.13 -0.22 22.29
CA LEU A 171 0.04 -1.47 21.54
C LEU A 171 0.36 -2.66 22.44
N ASP A 172 -0.30 -3.79 22.19
CA ASP A 172 -0.13 -5.01 22.96
C ASP A 172 0.49 -6.16 22.14
N GLY A 173 1.05 -7.14 22.86
CA GLY A 173 1.48 -8.43 22.32
C GLY A 173 2.59 -8.35 21.28
N GLU A 174 2.40 -9.06 20.17
CA GLU A 174 3.40 -9.21 19.10
C GLU A 174 3.80 -7.88 18.45
N ARG A 175 2.86 -6.94 18.32
CA ARG A 175 3.13 -5.62 17.72
C ARG A 175 4.12 -4.82 18.56
N ALA A 176 3.93 -4.78 19.88
CA ALA A 176 4.85 -4.09 20.78
C ALA A 176 6.24 -4.75 20.78
N LEU A 177 6.30 -6.09 20.74
CA LEU A 177 7.57 -6.82 20.71
C LEU A 177 8.39 -6.54 19.44
N GLU A 178 7.76 -6.53 18.26
CA GLU A 178 8.49 -6.18 17.03
C GLU A 178 8.94 -4.71 17.04
N GLY A 179 8.16 -3.80 17.65
CA GLY A 179 8.56 -2.42 17.86
C GLY A 179 9.82 -2.31 18.74
N GLN A 180 9.90 -3.10 19.82
CA GLN A 180 11.09 -3.17 20.67
C GLN A 180 12.33 -3.64 19.91
N ARG A 181 12.19 -4.58 18.96
CA ARG A 181 13.31 -5.04 18.13
C ARG A 181 13.81 -3.95 17.19
N LEU A 182 12.90 -3.19 16.57
CA LEU A 182 13.26 -2.03 15.77
C LEU A 182 13.99 -0.99 16.62
N LEU A 183 13.46 -0.65 17.80
CA LEU A 183 14.11 0.25 18.75
C LEU A 183 15.52 -0.22 19.14
N ALA A 184 15.70 -1.50 19.45
CA ALA A 184 17.01 -2.05 19.78
C ALA A 184 18.01 -1.89 18.63
N SER A 185 17.56 -2.08 17.38
CA SER A 185 18.41 -1.88 16.20
C SER A 185 18.83 -0.42 16.01
N LEU A 186 17.94 0.53 16.32
CA LEU A 186 18.26 1.96 16.31
C LEU A 186 19.17 2.36 17.47
N GLY A 187 19.03 1.71 18.64
CA GLY A 187 19.88 1.95 19.81
C GLY A 187 21.37 1.66 19.53
N VAL A 188 21.68 0.60 18.78
CA VAL A 188 23.07 0.32 18.36
C VAL A 188 23.64 1.47 17.52
N LEU A 189 22.85 2.01 16.59
CA LEU A 189 23.27 3.13 15.76
C LEU A 189 23.43 4.42 16.57
N GLU A 190 22.60 4.60 17.60
CA GLU A 190 22.67 5.75 18.49
C GLU A 190 23.94 5.71 19.34
N GLU A 191 24.31 4.54 19.86
CA GLU A 191 25.58 4.32 20.56
C GLU A 191 26.79 4.59 19.66
N GLU A 192 26.78 4.08 18.42
CA GLU A 192 27.82 4.35 17.42
C GLU A 192 27.93 5.85 17.11
N ALA A 193 26.78 6.53 16.94
CA ALA A 193 26.73 7.96 16.66
C ALA A 193 27.31 8.78 17.83
N ARG A 194 26.96 8.43 19.08
CA ARG A 194 27.50 9.09 20.28
C ARG A 194 29.00 8.84 20.44
N ALA A 195 29.46 7.62 20.18
CA ALA A 195 30.88 7.26 20.26
C ALA A 195 31.74 8.01 19.24
N GLY A 196 31.19 8.31 18.06
CA GLY A 196 31.87 9.11 17.04
C GLY A 196 32.06 10.59 17.41
N ALA A 197 31.40 11.08 18.46
CA ALA A 197 31.45 12.47 18.95
C ALA A 197 31.13 13.54 17.89
N GLU A 198 30.48 13.16 16.79
CA GLU A 198 30.08 14.07 15.71
C GLU A 198 28.75 14.73 16.05
N THR A 199 28.80 16.03 16.34
CA THR A 199 27.64 16.82 16.77
C THR A 199 27.12 17.76 15.68
N ARG A 200 27.70 17.73 14.47
CA ARG A 200 27.24 18.57 13.36
C ARG A 200 25.75 18.33 13.10
N PRO A 201 24.94 19.40 13.01
CA PRO A 201 23.54 19.28 12.62
C PRO A 201 23.42 18.72 11.21
N LEU A 202 22.63 17.65 11.09
CA LEU A 202 22.18 17.06 9.83
C LEU A 202 20.75 17.56 9.58
N ASP A 203 20.48 17.96 8.34
CA ASP A 203 19.11 18.17 7.91
C ASP A 203 18.37 16.82 7.81
N HIS A 204 17.04 16.89 7.71
CA HIS A 204 16.21 15.71 7.62
C HIS A 204 16.54 14.83 6.40
N ALA A 205 16.89 15.45 5.26
CA ALA A 205 17.18 14.73 4.03
C ALA A 205 18.44 13.87 4.16
N ALA A 206 19.52 14.41 4.75
CA ALA A 206 20.73 13.68 5.06
C ALA A 206 20.48 12.56 6.08
N PHE A 207 19.74 12.84 7.16
CA PHE A 207 19.39 11.83 8.16
C PHE A 207 18.60 10.66 7.54
N ARG A 208 17.55 10.96 6.76
CA ARG A 208 16.73 9.94 6.07
C ARG A 208 17.58 9.11 5.10
N GLY A 209 18.47 9.75 4.35
CA GLY A 209 19.39 9.06 3.43
C GLY A 209 20.37 8.13 4.15
N MET A 210 20.83 8.49 5.34
CA MET A 210 21.68 7.63 6.18
C MET A 210 20.92 6.47 6.81
N LEU A 211 19.66 6.68 7.17
CA LEU A 211 18.84 5.70 7.87
C LEU A 211 18.23 4.67 6.91
N ALA A 212 17.79 5.06 5.71
CA ALA A 212 17.08 4.17 4.78
C ALA A 212 17.82 2.85 4.47
N PRO A 213 19.12 2.83 4.12
CA PRO A 213 19.85 1.57 3.86
C PRO A 213 19.99 0.68 5.10
N ARG A 214 19.87 1.26 6.30
CA ARG A 214 19.97 0.54 7.57
C ARG A 214 18.63 -0.02 8.03
N LEU A 215 17.52 0.59 7.57
CA LEU A 215 16.17 0.11 7.80
C LEU A 215 15.73 -0.96 6.82
N GLU A 216 16.42 -1.12 5.67
CA GLU A 216 16.12 -2.21 4.75
C GLU A 216 16.14 -3.53 5.52
N PRO A 217 15.06 -4.34 5.44
CA PRO A 217 14.99 -5.59 6.17
C PRO A 217 16.20 -6.42 5.79
N ARG A 218 17.09 -6.63 6.77
CA ARG A 218 18.17 -7.60 6.62
C ARG A 218 17.48 -8.94 6.42
N ALA A 219 17.49 -9.41 5.17
CA ALA A 219 17.19 -10.79 4.87
C ALA A 219 18.09 -11.58 5.82
N PHE A 220 17.49 -12.34 6.74
CA PHE A 220 18.17 -13.19 7.71
C PHE A 220 18.51 -12.58 9.10
N ALA A 221 17.48 -12.46 9.95
CA ALA A 221 17.61 -12.41 11.41
C ALA A 221 16.78 -13.54 12.10
N GLY A 222 16.48 -14.62 11.37
CA GLY A 222 15.74 -15.78 11.87
C GLY A 222 16.65 -16.88 12.41
N GLN A 223 16.08 -17.79 13.21
CA GLN A 223 16.80 -18.94 13.79
C GLN A 223 17.33 -19.85 12.67
N PHE A 224 18.65 -19.95 12.60
CA PHE A 224 19.36 -20.83 11.68
C PHE A 224 19.22 -22.29 12.15
N LEU A 225 18.96 -23.22 11.22
CA LEU A 225 18.94 -24.66 11.47
C LEU A 225 17.87 -25.14 12.49
N ASP A 226 16.66 -24.59 12.45
CA ASP A 226 15.51 -25.02 13.28
C ASP A 226 14.82 -26.31 12.80
N GLY A 227 15.38 -26.98 11.78
CA GLY A 227 14.81 -28.17 11.14
C GLY A 227 13.92 -27.88 9.94
N ARG A 228 13.78 -26.63 9.49
CA ARG A 228 13.00 -26.23 8.31
C ARG A 228 13.87 -25.91 7.08
N ILE A 229 13.21 -25.71 5.93
CA ILE A 229 13.87 -25.21 4.71
C ILE A 229 14.37 -23.79 4.96
N THR A 230 15.66 -23.56 4.71
CA THR A 230 16.31 -22.28 4.96
C THR A 230 16.48 -21.49 3.67
N PHE A 231 15.99 -20.24 3.63
CA PHE A 231 16.16 -19.29 2.53
C PHE A 231 17.01 -18.10 2.97
N GLY A 232 18.15 -17.87 2.34
CA GLY A 232 19.02 -16.74 2.67
C GLY A 232 19.97 -16.39 1.54
N GLU A 233 20.69 -15.29 1.71
CA GLU A 233 21.77 -14.92 0.80
C GLU A 233 22.91 -15.96 0.84
N MET A 234 23.64 -16.07 -0.28
CA MET A 234 24.74 -17.03 -0.41
C MET A 234 25.87 -16.77 0.62
N THR A 235 26.03 -15.51 1.03
CA THR A 235 26.97 -15.05 2.07
C THR A 235 26.62 -15.60 3.45
N ALA A 236 25.34 -15.62 3.82
CA ALA A 236 24.87 -16.09 5.13
C ALA A 236 25.03 -17.62 5.29
N LEU A 237 25.00 -18.36 4.18
CA LEU A 237 25.11 -19.82 4.14
C LEU A 237 26.49 -20.30 3.65
N ALA A 238 27.47 -19.40 3.60
CA ALA A 238 28.79 -19.67 3.07
C ALA A 238 29.48 -20.83 3.81
N GLY A 239 29.89 -21.86 3.06
CA GLY A 239 30.63 -23.00 3.60
C GLY A 239 29.82 -23.97 4.47
N VAL A 240 28.50 -23.81 4.58
CA VAL A 240 27.65 -24.74 5.34
C VAL A 240 27.33 -25.97 4.48
N PRO A 241 27.79 -27.18 4.85
CA PRO A 241 27.46 -28.38 4.09
C PRO A 241 26.00 -28.79 4.32
N ALA A 242 25.30 -29.15 3.25
CA ALA A 242 23.91 -29.60 3.30
C ALA A 242 23.67 -30.73 2.30
N ARG A 243 22.67 -31.58 2.58
CA ARG A 243 22.25 -32.64 1.65
C ARG A 243 21.81 -32.05 0.32
N VAL A 244 21.02 -30.98 0.37
CA VAL A 244 20.51 -30.27 -0.80
C VAL A 244 20.88 -28.79 -0.69
N ILE A 245 21.51 -28.24 -1.72
CA ILE A 245 21.78 -26.80 -1.85
C ILE A 245 21.10 -26.30 -3.13
N CYS A 246 20.28 -25.26 -3.00
CA CYS A 246 19.57 -24.64 -4.11
C CYS A 246 20.02 -23.20 -4.30
N LEU A 247 20.63 -22.88 -5.45
CA LEU A 247 21.00 -21.53 -5.85
C LEU A 247 20.00 -21.03 -6.91
N LEU A 248 19.35 -19.91 -6.61
CA LEU A 248 18.33 -19.30 -7.45
C LEU A 248 18.82 -17.96 -8.01
N GLY A 249 18.30 -17.58 -9.18
CA GLY A 249 18.61 -16.27 -9.78
C GLY A 249 20.05 -16.13 -10.25
N LEU A 250 20.68 -17.22 -10.72
CA LEU A 250 22.05 -17.20 -11.25
C LEU A 250 22.09 -16.63 -12.68
N ASN A 251 21.58 -15.42 -12.84
CA ASN A 251 21.44 -14.71 -14.11
C ASN A 251 22.76 -14.04 -14.51
N ASP A 252 23.02 -13.95 -15.82
CA ASP A 252 24.11 -13.13 -16.33
C ASP A 252 23.88 -11.64 -16.00
N GLY A 253 24.95 -10.94 -15.64
CA GLY A 253 24.90 -9.54 -15.17
C GLY A 253 24.47 -9.32 -13.71
N GLU A 254 23.78 -10.29 -13.08
CA GLU A 254 23.37 -10.21 -11.67
C GLU A 254 24.32 -10.98 -10.74
N PHE A 255 24.80 -12.14 -11.17
CA PHE A 255 25.79 -12.94 -10.45
C PHE A 255 26.95 -13.32 -11.38
N PRO A 256 28.20 -13.35 -10.91
CA PRO A 256 28.72 -12.69 -9.72
C PRO A 256 28.44 -11.19 -9.71
N ARG A 257 28.35 -10.57 -8.53
CA ARG A 257 28.10 -9.14 -8.39
C ARG A 257 29.15 -8.32 -9.13
N ILE A 258 28.67 -7.36 -9.91
CA ILE A 258 29.52 -6.38 -10.59
C ILE A 258 29.69 -5.21 -9.62
N SER A 259 30.89 -5.05 -9.07
CA SER A 259 31.23 -3.86 -8.30
C SER A 259 31.75 -2.79 -9.25
N ALA A 260 30.99 -1.71 -9.43
CA ALA A 260 31.54 -0.46 -9.94
C ALA A 260 32.31 0.17 -8.78
N ALA A 261 33.57 -0.22 -8.63
CA ALA A 261 34.41 0.42 -7.63
C ALA A 261 34.58 1.90 -8.01
N SER A 262 34.50 2.77 -7.00
CA SER A 262 34.58 4.22 -7.17
C SER A 262 35.84 4.60 -7.95
N GLU A 263 35.77 5.62 -8.79
CA GLU A 263 36.96 6.20 -9.43
C GLU A 263 37.96 6.76 -8.38
N LEU A 264 37.48 7.00 -7.16
CA LEU A 264 38.29 7.41 -6.02
C LEU A 264 38.95 6.23 -5.28
N ASP A 265 38.68 4.99 -5.68
CA ASP A 265 39.31 3.81 -5.09
C ASP A 265 40.73 3.62 -5.65
N LEU A 266 41.72 4.12 -4.90
CA LEU A 266 43.13 4.01 -5.26
C LEU A 266 43.63 2.56 -5.36
N THR A 267 42.92 1.58 -4.79
CA THR A 267 43.30 0.16 -4.88
C THR A 267 43.11 -0.39 -6.30
N GLN A 268 42.30 0.26 -7.14
CA GLN A 268 42.13 -0.13 -8.55
C GLN A 268 43.42 -0.04 -9.36
N GLY A 269 44.29 0.93 -9.05
CA GLY A 269 45.55 1.15 -9.75
C GLY A 269 46.62 0.08 -9.49
N GLY A 270 46.39 -0.84 -8.54
CA GLY A 270 47.35 -1.88 -8.22
C GLY A 270 46.88 -2.82 -7.11
N LYS A 271 45.98 -3.74 -7.43
CA LYS A 271 45.50 -4.77 -6.49
C LYS A 271 46.66 -5.60 -5.94
N ARG A 272 46.70 -5.78 -4.62
CA ARG A 272 47.66 -6.60 -3.88
C ARG A 272 47.02 -7.89 -3.38
N HIS A 273 47.87 -8.82 -2.95
CA HIS A 273 47.39 -10.04 -2.31
C HIS A 273 46.64 -9.70 -1.02
N GLY A 274 45.42 -10.22 -0.87
CA GLY A 274 44.53 -9.93 0.27
C GLY A 274 43.46 -8.87 -0.03
N ASP A 275 43.59 -8.12 -1.13
CA ASP A 275 42.57 -7.14 -1.51
C ASP A 275 41.25 -7.82 -1.85
N ARG A 276 40.15 -7.25 -1.35
CA ARG A 276 38.81 -7.76 -1.59
C ARG A 276 38.40 -7.52 -3.03
N ASP A 277 37.76 -8.53 -3.61
CA ASP A 277 37.20 -8.46 -4.95
C ASP A 277 35.85 -9.17 -4.91
N PRO A 278 34.74 -8.41 -4.84
CA PRO A 278 33.39 -8.99 -4.72
C PRO A 278 33.10 -10.04 -5.78
N ARG A 279 33.62 -9.86 -7.00
CA ARG A 279 33.43 -10.80 -8.10
C ARG A 279 34.17 -12.11 -7.84
N ARG A 280 35.36 -12.07 -7.23
CA ARG A 280 36.12 -13.27 -6.82
C ARG A 280 35.51 -13.92 -5.59
N GLU A 281 35.04 -13.14 -4.63
CA GLU A 281 34.35 -13.62 -3.43
C GLU A 281 33.08 -14.39 -3.81
N ASP A 282 32.26 -13.86 -4.71
CA ASP A 282 31.05 -14.54 -5.20
C ASP A 282 31.37 -15.83 -5.97
N ARG A 283 32.43 -15.83 -6.78
CA ARG A 283 32.91 -17.06 -7.43
C ARG A 283 33.38 -18.09 -6.41
N LEU A 284 34.00 -17.66 -5.32
CA LEU A 284 34.38 -18.52 -4.22
C LEU A 284 33.14 -19.07 -3.50
N LEU A 285 32.13 -18.25 -3.25
CA LEU A 285 30.85 -18.69 -2.67
C LEU A 285 30.15 -19.74 -3.54
N PHE A 286 30.12 -19.55 -4.86
CA PHE A 286 29.60 -20.55 -5.80
C PHE A 286 30.37 -21.88 -5.70
N ARG A 287 31.70 -21.81 -5.63
CA ARG A 287 32.56 -22.99 -5.44
C ARG A 287 32.30 -23.66 -4.08
N GLN A 288 32.12 -22.90 -3.01
CA GLN A 288 31.80 -23.44 -1.69
C GLN A 288 30.45 -24.14 -1.70
N ALA A 289 29.44 -23.57 -2.36
CA ALA A 289 28.14 -24.22 -2.54
C ALA A 289 28.27 -25.55 -3.30
N LEU A 290 29.07 -25.58 -4.37
CA LEU A 290 29.37 -26.81 -5.12
C LEU A 290 30.02 -27.89 -4.24
N LEU A 291 30.96 -27.51 -3.36
CA LEU A 291 31.65 -28.44 -2.46
C LEU A 291 30.81 -28.82 -1.22
N GLY A 292 29.86 -27.96 -0.83
CA GLY A 292 29.00 -28.14 0.33
C GLY A 292 27.81 -29.05 0.07
N ALA A 293 27.35 -29.15 -1.18
CA ALA A 293 26.22 -29.99 -1.57
C ALA A 293 26.60 -31.48 -1.49
N ARG A 294 25.93 -32.25 -0.62
CA ARG A 294 26.25 -33.67 -0.39
C ARG A 294 25.49 -34.63 -1.29
N GLU A 295 24.26 -34.29 -1.67
CA GLU A 295 23.40 -35.14 -2.51
C GLU A 295 22.94 -34.41 -3.76
N VAL A 296 22.44 -33.18 -3.62
CA VAL A 296 21.86 -32.42 -4.73
C VAL A 296 22.35 -30.97 -4.72
N LEU A 297 22.86 -30.54 -5.88
CA LEU A 297 23.05 -29.13 -6.21
C LEU A 297 22.00 -28.71 -7.24
N TYR A 298 21.12 -27.79 -6.87
CA TYR A 298 20.11 -27.22 -7.76
C TYR A 298 20.51 -25.80 -8.15
N LEU A 299 20.59 -25.53 -9.45
CA LEU A 299 20.96 -24.23 -10.02
C LEU A 299 19.82 -23.74 -10.91
N SER A 300 19.40 -22.48 -10.78
CA SER A 300 18.37 -21.90 -11.64
C SER A 300 18.66 -20.44 -12.01
N TRP A 301 18.17 -20.07 -13.19
CA TRP A 301 18.25 -18.71 -13.76
C TRP A 301 17.02 -18.46 -14.63
N CYS A 302 16.75 -17.19 -14.92
CA CYS A 302 15.72 -16.75 -15.85
C CYS A 302 16.27 -16.82 -17.28
N GLY A 303 15.88 -17.84 -18.04
CA GLY A 303 16.34 -18.05 -19.42
C GLY A 303 15.71 -17.11 -20.47
N ARG A 304 14.60 -16.43 -20.13
CA ARG A 304 13.95 -15.44 -21.00
C ARG A 304 13.36 -14.27 -20.20
N ASP A 305 13.25 -13.12 -20.84
CA ASP A 305 12.53 -11.95 -20.32
C ASP A 305 11.00 -12.19 -20.36
N ALA A 306 10.29 -11.93 -19.26
CA ALA A 306 8.84 -12.19 -19.17
C ALA A 306 7.98 -11.23 -20.01
N ARG A 307 8.49 -10.05 -20.37
CA ARG A 307 7.78 -9.04 -21.17
C ARG A 307 8.15 -9.13 -22.65
N HIS A 308 9.44 -9.26 -22.94
CA HIS A 308 9.97 -9.18 -24.30
C HIS A 308 10.32 -10.55 -24.91
N ASN A 309 10.29 -11.62 -24.10
CA ASN A 309 10.62 -12.99 -24.52
C ASN A 309 12.03 -13.17 -25.11
N THR A 310 12.91 -12.19 -24.91
CA THR A 310 14.31 -12.22 -25.33
C THR A 310 15.08 -13.25 -24.52
N GLU A 311 16.03 -13.93 -25.16
CA GLU A 311 16.86 -14.94 -24.51
C GLU A 311 17.84 -14.30 -23.53
N ARG A 312 18.02 -14.98 -22.39
CA ARG A 312 18.94 -14.58 -21.32
C ARG A 312 19.83 -15.77 -20.95
N ALA A 313 21.10 -15.49 -20.76
CA ALA A 313 22.09 -16.49 -20.39
C ALA A 313 22.13 -16.70 -18.87
N ALA A 314 22.60 -17.89 -18.47
CA ALA A 314 23.06 -18.12 -17.11
C ALA A 314 24.36 -17.34 -16.85
N CYS A 315 24.66 -17.10 -15.57
CA CYS A 315 25.90 -16.46 -15.19
C CYS A 315 27.16 -17.23 -15.63
N GLY A 316 28.28 -16.52 -15.72
CA GLY A 316 29.58 -17.08 -16.09
C GLY A 316 29.96 -18.37 -15.34
N PRO A 317 29.89 -18.44 -13.99
CA PRO A 317 30.22 -19.65 -13.24
C PRO A 317 29.37 -20.88 -13.61
N VAL A 318 28.06 -20.70 -13.85
CA VAL A 318 27.18 -21.78 -14.28
C VAL A 318 27.56 -22.25 -15.68
N ARG A 319 27.81 -21.31 -16.61
CA ARG A 319 28.26 -21.64 -17.97
C ARG A 319 29.57 -22.43 -17.95
N SER A 320 30.57 -21.98 -17.20
CA SER A 320 31.84 -22.69 -17.08
C SER A 320 31.68 -24.09 -16.46
N LEU A 321 30.75 -24.27 -15.53
CA LEU A 321 30.44 -25.58 -14.96
C LEU A 321 29.79 -26.50 -16.00
N LEU A 322 28.82 -26.00 -16.78
CA LEU A 322 28.18 -26.75 -17.86
C LEU A 322 29.19 -27.15 -18.94
N ASP A 323 30.00 -26.20 -19.41
CA ASP A 323 31.05 -26.44 -20.41
C ASP A 323 32.05 -27.50 -19.91
N TRP A 324 32.44 -27.43 -18.62
CA TRP A 324 33.31 -28.43 -18.01
C TRP A 324 32.64 -29.80 -17.96
N LEU A 325 31.38 -29.90 -17.53
CA LEU A 325 30.65 -31.16 -17.46
C LEU A 325 30.47 -31.80 -18.85
N ASP A 326 30.15 -31.00 -19.86
CA ASP A 326 30.04 -31.46 -21.24
C ASP A 326 31.39 -31.97 -21.77
N SER A 327 32.50 -31.31 -21.43
CA SER A 327 33.85 -31.79 -21.78
C SER A 327 34.21 -33.15 -21.18
N GLN A 328 33.72 -33.45 -19.98
CA GLN A 328 33.93 -34.75 -19.33
C GLN A 328 33.05 -35.86 -19.93
N GLN A 329 31.89 -35.50 -20.50
CA GLN A 329 30.91 -36.43 -21.07
C GLN A 329 31.04 -36.61 -22.59
N ALA A 330 31.99 -35.93 -23.23
CA ALA A 330 32.20 -35.95 -24.69
C ALA A 330 32.46 -37.35 -25.29
N GLY A 331 32.73 -38.38 -24.49
CA GLY A 331 32.83 -39.78 -24.92
C GLY A 331 31.52 -40.56 -24.95
N ASP A 332 30.49 -40.13 -24.20
CA ASP A 332 29.21 -40.84 -24.02
C ASP A 332 28.03 -40.19 -24.79
N GLY A 333 28.26 -39.04 -25.44
CA GLY A 333 27.26 -38.33 -26.24
C GLY A 333 26.06 -37.77 -25.46
N ARG A 334 26.16 -37.71 -24.12
CA ARG A 334 25.12 -37.17 -23.24
C ARG A 334 25.58 -35.80 -22.74
N SER A 335 24.83 -34.74 -23.05
CA SER A 335 24.95 -33.46 -22.36
C SER A 335 24.04 -33.47 -21.13
N LEU A 336 24.40 -32.75 -20.07
CA LEU A 336 23.49 -32.59 -18.94
C LEU A 336 22.22 -31.83 -19.37
N PRO A 337 21.01 -32.37 -19.14
CA PRO A 337 19.80 -31.74 -19.61
C PRO A 337 19.50 -30.48 -18.78
N VAL A 338 19.62 -29.31 -19.41
CA VAL A 338 19.05 -28.08 -18.87
C VAL A 338 17.52 -28.14 -19.01
N ILE A 339 16.83 -28.12 -17.88
CA ILE A 339 15.37 -28.21 -17.84
C ILE A 339 14.79 -26.80 -18.04
N GLN A 340 14.09 -26.59 -19.14
CA GLN A 340 13.34 -25.36 -19.38
C GLN A 340 11.95 -25.45 -18.75
N HIS A 341 11.69 -24.59 -17.77
CA HIS A 341 10.39 -24.49 -17.12
C HIS A 341 9.43 -23.61 -17.95
N PRO A 342 8.15 -24.01 -18.13
CA PRO A 342 7.15 -23.15 -18.75
C PRO A 342 6.91 -21.85 -17.97
N LEU A 343 6.48 -20.80 -18.68
CA LEU A 343 6.20 -19.48 -18.08
C LEU A 343 5.07 -19.53 -17.03
N GLN A 344 4.03 -20.33 -17.30
CA GLN A 344 2.84 -20.39 -16.45
C GLN A 344 2.86 -21.66 -15.58
N PRO A 345 2.52 -21.57 -14.29
CA PRO A 345 2.51 -22.71 -13.38
C PRO A 345 1.43 -23.75 -13.72
N PHE A 346 0.44 -23.37 -14.52
CA PHE A 346 -0.64 -24.23 -15.01
C PHE A 346 -0.39 -24.77 -16.43
N HIS A 347 0.85 -24.74 -16.92
CA HIS A 347 1.17 -25.33 -18.21
C HIS A 347 0.98 -26.85 -18.18
N ALA A 348 0.22 -27.41 -19.11
CA ALA A 348 -0.17 -28.84 -19.11
C ALA A 348 1.03 -29.80 -19.06
N ALA A 349 2.16 -29.44 -19.69
CA ALA A 349 3.40 -30.23 -19.66
C ALA A 349 3.93 -30.52 -18.23
N LEU A 350 3.59 -29.71 -17.23
CA LEU A 350 4.00 -29.93 -15.84
C LEU A 350 3.20 -31.03 -15.13
N PHE A 351 2.09 -31.50 -15.71
CA PHE A 351 1.17 -32.44 -15.07
C PHE A 351 1.08 -33.80 -15.78
N HIS A 352 1.84 -33.99 -16.87
CA HIS A 352 1.99 -35.30 -17.49
C HIS A 352 2.77 -36.27 -16.59
N GLU A 353 2.41 -37.55 -16.61
CA GLU A 353 3.09 -38.60 -15.82
C GLU A 353 4.59 -38.70 -16.15
N ASN A 354 4.95 -38.46 -17.42
CA ASN A 354 6.33 -38.50 -17.91
C ASN A 354 7.02 -37.13 -17.90
N ALA A 355 6.46 -36.13 -17.21
CA ALA A 355 7.08 -34.82 -17.13
C ALA A 355 8.41 -34.92 -16.38
N PRO A 356 9.53 -34.36 -16.90
CA PRO A 356 10.83 -34.43 -16.24
C PRO A 356 10.82 -33.79 -14.85
N ARG A 357 9.92 -32.82 -14.62
CA ARG A 357 9.57 -32.28 -13.30
C ARG A 357 8.07 -32.06 -13.22
N ARG A 358 7.38 -33.02 -12.60
CA ARG A 358 5.94 -32.94 -12.34
C ARG A 358 5.65 -31.89 -11.26
N SER A 359 4.61 -31.09 -11.47
CA SER A 359 4.04 -30.22 -10.45
C SER A 359 3.20 -31.03 -9.47
N TYR A 360 3.35 -30.75 -8.18
CA TYR A 360 2.58 -31.36 -7.10
C TYR A 360 1.35 -30.52 -6.68
N ARG A 361 0.95 -29.55 -7.52
CA ARG A 361 -0.26 -28.75 -7.29
C ARG A 361 -1.51 -29.46 -7.78
N ASP A 362 -2.14 -30.21 -6.89
CA ASP A 362 -3.34 -30.99 -7.19
C ASP A 362 -4.51 -30.14 -7.68
N ASP A 363 -4.61 -28.89 -7.21
CA ASP A 363 -5.66 -27.97 -7.62
C ASP A 363 -5.55 -27.57 -9.09
N LEU A 364 -4.33 -27.29 -9.57
CA LEU A 364 -4.06 -27.03 -10.98
C LEU A 364 -4.17 -28.30 -11.83
N ALA A 365 -3.70 -29.43 -11.31
CA ALA A 365 -3.83 -30.72 -11.99
C ALA A 365 -5.31 -31.07 -12.24
N THR A 366 -6.15 -30.88 -11.22
CA THR A 366 -7.60 -31.10 -11.30
C THR A 366 -8.25 -30.15 -12.30
N ALA A 367 -7.89 -28.87 -12.27
CA ALA A 367 -8.42 -27.89 -13.23
C ALA A 367 -8.07 -28.25 -14.68
N LEU A 368 -6.83 -28.66 -14.94
CA LEU A 368 -6.38 -29.08 -16.27
C LEU A 368 -7.03 -30.39 -16.72
N ALA A 369 -7.17 -31.38 -15.82
CA ALA A 369 -7.86 -32.62 -16.11
C ALA A 369 -9.34 -32.39 -16.48
N ARG A 370 -10.03 -31.52 -15.73
CA ARG A 370 -11.40 -31.10 -16.06
C ARG A 370 -11.48 -30.36 -17.39
N ARG A 371 -10.50 -29.52 -17.71
CA ARG A 371 -10.39 -28.86 -19.03
C ARG A 371 -10.26 -29.90 -20.14
N ALA A 372 -9.34 -30.84 -20.00
CA ALA A 372 -9.06 -31.88 -20.99
C ALA A 372 -10.25 -32.83 -21.17
N ALA A 373 -11.00 -33.12 -20.10
CA ALA A 373 -12.22 -33.93 -20.14
C ALA A 373 -13.45 -33.17 -20.69
N GLY A 374 -13.30 -31.91 -21.13
CA GLY A 374 -14.43 -31.08 -21.58
C GLY A 374 -15.44 -30.74 -20.48
N GLN A 375 -15.08 -30.98 -19.21
CA GLN A 375 -15.93 -30.74 -18.04
C GLN A 375 -15.90 -29.28 -17.58
N LEU A 376 -14.95 -28.49 -18.08
CA LEU A 376 -15.01 -27.04 -18.01
C LEU A 376 -15.76 -26.54 -19.25
N THR A 377 -17.05 -26.28 -19.08
CA THR A 377 -17.97 -25.73 -20.08
C THR A 377 -17.78 -24.22 -20.33
N GLY A 378 -16.60 -23.68 -19.99
CA GLY A 378 -16.25 -22.30 -20.28
C GLY A 378 -15.59 -22.22 -21.65
N ASP A 379 -16.39 -22.03 -22.68
CA ASP A 379 -15.93 -21.60 -23.99
C ASP A 379 -15.00 -20.38 -23.82
N THR A 380 -13.76 -20.47 -24.31
CA THR A 380 -12.80 -19.36 -24.30
C THR A 380 -13.13 -18.35 -25.41
N GLY A 381 -14.42 -18.04 -25.57
CA GLY A 381 -14.80 -16.82 -26.24
C GLY A 381 -14.22 -15.67 -25.45
N LEU A 382 -13.29 -14.92 -26.04
CA LEU A 382 -13.35 -13.47 -25.86
C LEU A 382 -14.83 -13.11 -25.86
N TYR A 383 -15.30 -12.50 -24.76
CA TYR A 383 -16.67 -11.99 -24.61
C TYR A 383 -16.93 -10.96 -25.71
N THR A 384 -17.15 -11.46 -26.92
CA THR A 384 -17.65 -10.73 -28.07
C THR A 384 -19.07 -10.34 -27.69
N TYR A 385 -19.43 -9.10 -28.03
CA TYR A 385 -20.73 -8.49 -27.76
C TYR A 385 -21.90 -9.41 -28.19
N GLY A 386 -22.32 -10.28 -27.28
CA GLY A 386 -23.27 -11.36 -27.49
C GLY A 386 -23.29 -12.28 -26.28
N GLY A 387 -23.29 -11.67 -25.08
CA GLY A 387 -22.98 -12.27 -23.78
C GLY A 387 -23.82 -13.50 -23.38
N PRO A 388 -23.52 -14.10 -22.20
CA PRO A 388 -24.24 -15.29 -21.73
C PRO A 388 -25.73 -15.03 -21.78
N THR A 389 -26.50 -16.00 -22.28
CA THR A 389 -27.94 -16.05 -22.10
C THR A 389 -28.22 -15.68 -20.66
N ILE A 390 -28.93 -14.57 -20.43
CA ILE A 390 -29.42 -14.26 -19.08
C ILE A 390 -30.10 -15.55 -18.64
N PRO A 391 -29.62 -16.23 -17.57
CA PRO A 391 -30.23 -17.48 -17.17
C PRO A 391 -31.73 -17.23 -17.04
N GLU A 392 -32.55 -18.00 -17.76
CA GLU A 392 -34.00 -17.95 -17.55
C GLU A 392 -34.21 -18.26 -16.07
N LEU A 393 -34.50 -17.21 -15.30
CA LEU A 393 -34.73 -17.36 -13.88
C LEU A 393 -36.06 -18.09 -13.74
N PRO A 394 -36.19 -19.03 -12.78
CA PRO A 394 -37.49 -19.61 -12.48
C PRO A 394 -38.48 -18.46 -12.23
N GLU A 395 -39.66 -18.59 -12.85
CA GLU A 395 -40.79 -17.70 -12.60
C GLU A 395 -40.91 -17.51 -11.09
N SER A 396 -41.16 -16.27 -10.66
CA SER A 396 -41.38 -15.96 -9.23
C SER A 396 -42.24 -17.04 -8.62
N PRO A 397 -41.90 -17.60 -7.43
CA PRO A 397 -42.66 -18.70 -6.85
C PRO A 397 -44.12 -18.32 -6.88
N GLY A 398 -44.88 -19.05 -7.70
CA GLY A 398 -46.29 -18.81 -7.89
C GLY A 398 -46.94 -18.87 -6.53
N GLY A 399 -47.27 -17.69 -6.00
CA GLY A 399 -48.21 -17.56 -4.91
C GLY A 399 -49.52 -18.11 -5.43
N SER A 400 -49.81 -19.35 -5.05
CA SER A 400 -51.13 -19.93 -5.21
C SER A 400 -52.15 -19.02 -4.51
N GLY A 401 -53.04 -18.41 -5.28
CA GLY A 401 -54.24 -17.75 -4.78
C GLY A 401 -54.12 -16.23 -4.62
N GLN A 402 -55.00 -15.53 -5.33
CA GLN A 402 -55.23 -14.09 -5.34
C GLN A 402 -54.10 -13.24 -5.96
N GLU A 403 -54.42 -12.68 -7.14
CA GLU A 403 -53.76 -11.51 -7.73
C GLU A 403 -53.88 -10.30 -6.78
N ALA A 404 -53.12 -10.30 -5.69
CA ALA A 404 -52.83 -9.08 -4.99
C ALA A 404 -52.03 -8.21 -5.95
N ARG A 405 -52.63 -7.12 -6.44
CA ARG A 405 -51.86 -6.07 -7.13
C ARG A 405 -50.71 -5.72 -6.19
N PRO A 406 -49.44 -5.95 -6.56
CA PRO A 406 -48.35 -5.64 -5.67
C PRO A 406 -48.37 -4.13 -5.42
N GLU A 407 -48.53 -3.73 -4.15
CA GLU A 407 -48.34 -2.35 -3.76
C GLU A 407 -46.87 -1.99 -3.97
N LEU A 408 -46.59 -1.33 -5.09
CA LEU A 408 -45.26 -0.86 -5.45
C LEU A 408 -45.11 0.59 -5.02
N ALA A 409 -44.13 0.86 -4.17
CA ALA A 409 -43.72 2.23 -3.88
C ALA A 409 -43.32 2.94 -5.19
N LEU A 410 -43.81 4.17 -5.39
CA LEU A 410 -43.48 4.98 -6.57
C LEU A 410 -41.96 5.13 -6.74
N SER A 411 -41.21 5.20 -5.64
CA SER A 411 -39.74 5.26 -5.64
C SER A 411 -39.08 4.04 -6.30
N THR A 412 -39.72 2.87 -6.26
CA THR A 412 -39.27 1.65 -6.96
C THR A 412 -39.42 1.79 -8.47
N LEU A 413 -40.55 2.34 -8.94
CA LEU A 413 -40.78 2.57 -10.37
C LEU A 413 -39.82 3.62 -10.92
N VAL A 414 -39.63 4.74 -10.20
CA VAL A 414 -38.69 5.80 -10.59
C VAL A 414 -37.27 5.25 -10.68
N ARG A 415 -36.83 4.46 -9.69
CA ARG A 415 -35.50 3.85 -9.69
C ARG A 415 -35.30 2.86 -10.84
N TYR A 416 -36.33 2.04 -11.13
CA TYR A 416 -36.28 1.08 -12.22
C TYR A 416 -36.12 1.78 -13.57
N TRP A 417 -36.97 2.75 -13.87
CA TRP A 417 -36.93 3.45 -15.16
C TRP A 417 -35.72 4.39 -15.29
N GLY A 418 -35.14 4.85 -14.18
CA GLY A 418 -33.90 5.62 -14.19
C GLY A 418 -32.66 4.81 -14.60
N HIS A 419 -32.62 3.51 -14.26
CA HIS A 419 -31.55 2.61 -14.72
C HIS A 419 -31.98 1.13 -14.61
N PRO A 420 -32.69 0.57 -15.62
CA PRO A 420 -33.39 -0.72 -15.49
C PRO A 420 -32.44 -1.90 -15.26
N ALA A 421 -31.29 -1.93 -15.94
CA ALA A 421 -30.28 -2.98 -15.75
C ALA A 421 -29.72 -2.99 -14.31
N ARG A 422 -29.35 -1.83 -13.76
CA ARG A 422 -28.86 -1.68 -12.38
C ARG A 422 -29.94 -2.07 -11.38
N SER A 423 -31.16 -1.59 -11.57
CA SER A 423 -32.28 -1.94 -10.68
C SER A 423 -32.59 -3.43 -10.73
N TRP A 424 -32.52 -4.06 -11.90
CA TRP A 424 -32.73 -5.49 -12.05
C TRP A 424 -31.64 -6.29 -11.33
N LEU A 425 -30.36 -5.96 -11.50
CA LEU A 425 -29.25 -6.59 -10.77
C LEU A 425 -29.35 -6.40 -9.25
N GLN A 426 -29.69 -5.19 -8.79
CA GLN A 426 -29.81 -4.88 -7.37
C GLN A 426 -31.04 -5.51 -6.71
N SER A 427 -32.20 -5.49 -7.38
CA SER A 427 -33.44 -6.03 -6.82
C SER A 427 -33.51 -7.55 -6.92
N ARG A 428 -33.07 -8.13 -8.05
CA ARG A 428 -33.19 -9.56 -8.32
C ARG A 428 -32.01 -10.37 -7.76
N TYR A 429 -30.78 -9.86 -7.89
CA TYR A 429 -29.56 -10.56 -7.46
C TYR A 429 -28.92 -9.97 -6.22
N ARG A 430 -29.46 -8.87 -5.67
CA ARG A 430 -28.83 -8.09 -4.57
C ARG A 430 -27.38 -7.70 -4.89
N LEU A 431 -27.07 -7.59 -6.18
CA LEU A 431 -25.73 -7.30 -6.66
C LEU A 431 -25.57 -5.77 -6.79
N LYS A 432 -24.76 -5.21 -5.90
CA LYS A 432 -24.35 -3.80 -5.96
C LYS A 432 -22.89 -3.76 -6.41
N LEU A 433 -22.66 -3.39 -7.66
CA LEU A 433 -21.34 -3.00 -8.13
C LEU A 433 -21.07 -1.60 -7.57
N GLN A 434 -20.31 -1.53 -6.49
CA GLN A 434 -19.75 -0.25 -6.06
C GLN A 434 -18.58 0.06 -7.01
N PRO A 435 -18.55 1.24 -7.64
CA PRO A 435 -17.32 1.70 -8.26
C PRO A 435 -16.21 1.73 -7.20
N ALA A 436 -14.95 1.60 -7.61
CA ALA A 436 -13.85 1.86 -6.71
C ALA A 436 -14.03 3.28 -6.12
N ASP A 437 -13.70 3.46 -4.84
CA ASP A 437 -13.76 4.77 -4.19
C ASP A 437 -13.00 5.77 -5.07
N GLU A 438 -13.68 6.80 -5.58
CA GLU A 438 -13.01 7.89 -6.28
C GLU A 438 -12.12 8.62 -5.27
N ASP A 439 -10.85 8.86 -5.63
CA ASP A 439 -9.89 9.58 -4.79
C ASP A 439 -10.49 10.92 -4.34
N LEU A 440 -10.32 11.25 -3.06
CA LEU A 440 -10.74 12.54 -2.56
C LEU A 440 -9.96 13.63 -3.32
N PRO A 441 -10.63 14.73 -3.69
CA PRO A 441 -9.94 15.83 -4.35
C PRO A 441 -8.77 16.31 -3.47
N GLN A 442 -7.56 16.26 -4.00
CA GLN A 442 -6.33 16.69 -3.30
C GLN A 442 -6.00 18.17 -3.54
N ARG A 443 -6.82 18.85 -4.33
CA ARG A 443 -6.68 20.27 -4.68
C ARG A 443 -8.02 20.96 -4.47
N GLU A 444 -7.93 22.27 -4.29
CA GLU A 444 -9.10 23.15 -4.30
C GLU A 444 -9.77 23.16 -5.68
N SER A 445 -11.10 23.33 -5.70
CA SER A 445 -11.84 23.45 -6.95
C SER A 445 -11.64 24.85 -7.52
N PHE A 446 -10.98 24.96 -8.67
CA PHE A 446 -10.81 26.25 -9.38
C PHE A 446 -11.99 26.59 -10.29
N ALA A 447 -12.79 25.57 -10.63
CA ALA A 447 -13.98 25.70 -11.44
C ALA A 447 -15.03 24.69 -10.96
N ILE A 448 -16.29 24.98 -11.20
CA ILE A 448 -17.38 24.08 -10.88
C ILE A 448 -17.59 23.16 -12.09
N GLU A 449 -17.17 21.90 -11.97
CA GLU A 449 -17.35 20.91 -13.03
C GLU A 449 -18.79 20.40 -13.13
N SER A 450 -19.10 19.61 -14.15
CA SER A 450 -20.49 19.25 -14.50
C SER A 450 -21.27 18.57 -13.37
N LEU A 451 -20.66 17.61 -12.67
CA LEU A 451 -21.29 16.83 -11.60
C LEU A 451 -21.31 17.61 -10.27
N GLU A 452 -20.21 18.29 -9.93
CA GLU A 452 -20.15 19.22 -8.80
C GLU A 452 -21.19 20.33 -8.93
N GLY A 453 -21.32 20.93 -10.11
CA GLY A 453 -22.31 21.96 -10.42
C GLY A 453 -23.73 21.43 -10.41
N TRP A 454 -23.94 20.18 -10.79
CA TRP A 454 -25.25 19.54 -10.64
C TRP A 454 -25.61 19.36 -9.16
N SER A 455 -24.68 18.89 -8.33
CA SER A 455 -24.87 18.75 -6.88
C SER A 455 -25.12 20.09 -6.19
N LEU A 456 -24.34 21.11 -6.57
CA LEU A 456 -24.49 22.48 -6.06
C LEU A 456 -25.85 23.07 -6.42
N ARG A 457 -26.32 22.86 -7.67
CA ARG A 457 -27.69 23.25 -8.08
C ARG A 457 -28.77 22.51 -7.31
N GLN A 458 -28.61 21.21 -7.05
CA GLN A 458 -29.58 20.44 -6.25
C GLN A 458 -29.70 20.97 -4.81
N GLN A 459 -28.61 21.46 -4.24
CA GLN A 459 -28.61 22.03 -2.89
C GLN A 459 -29.12 23.48 -2.87
N ALA A 460 -28.76 24.28 -3.85
CA ALA A 460 -29.13 25.69 -3.92
C ALA A 460 -30.58 25.92 -4.37
N TRP A 461 -31.11 25.08 -5.27
CA TRP A 461 -32.42 25.30 -5.90
C TRP A 461 -33.59 25.30 -4.91
N PRO A 462 -33.71 24.35 -3.94
CA PRO A 462 -34.78 24.37 -2.96
C PRO A 462 -34.74 25.62 -2.06
N ALA A 463 -33.55 26.08 -1.68
CA ALA A 463 -33.32 27.28 -0.88
C ALA A 463 -33.77 28.57 -1.61
N LEU A 464 -33.44 28.68 -2.90
CA LEU A 464 -33.86 29.80 -3.73
C LEU A 464 -35.38 29.78 -3.97
N LEU A 465 -35.96 28.60 -4.17
CA LEU A 465 -37.42 28.44 -4.34
C LEU A 465 -38.21 28.77 -3.07
N SER A 466 -37.63 28.54 -1.89
CA SER A 466 -38.23 28.92 -0.61
C SER A 466 -38.04 30.40 -0.24
N GLY A 467 -37.40 31.18 -1.12
CA GLY A 467 -37.22 32.62 -0.96
C GLY A 467 -36.05 33.03 -0.06
N GLN A 468 -35.08 32.14 0.20
CA GLN A 468 -33.86 32.52 0.91
C GLN A 468 -33.05 33.54 0.10
N ASP A 469 -32.37 34.45 0.80
CA ASP A 469 -31.49 35.45 0.20
C ASP A 469 -30.32 34.77 -0.53
N PRO A 470 -30.13 35.02 -1.84
CA PRO A 470 -29.00 34.49 -2.61
C PRO A 470 -27.63 34.84 -2.02
N ALA A 471 -27.48 36.00 -1.36
CA ALA A 471 -26.21 36.39 -0.76
C ALA A 471 -25.87 35.51 0.46
N ALA A 472 -26.86 35.28 1.33
CA ALA A 472 -26.74 34.39 2.48
C ALA A 472 -26.43 32.93 2.04
N LEU A 473 -27.08 32.46 0.97
CA LEU A 473 -26.84 31.13 0.41
C LEU A 473 -25.44 31.00 -0.21
N ARG A 474 -25.01 32.00 -1.01
CA ARG A 474 -23.66 32.01 -1.63
C ARG A 474 -22.59 31.89 -0.56
N ALA A 475 -22.69 32.72 0.47
CA ALA A 475 -21.67 32.73 1.48
C ALA A 475 -21.69 31.40 2.30
N SER A 476 -22.85 30.72 2.45
CA SER A 476 -22.94 29.43 3.18
C SER A 476 -22.24 28.34 2.39
N LEU A 477 -22.48 28.29 1.06
CA LEU A 477 -21.76 27.39 0.17
C LEU A 477 -20.25 27.66 0.17
N HIS A 478 -19.83 28.92 0.30
CA HIS A 478 -18.43 29.30 0.49
C HIS A 478 -17.89 28.80 1.85
N ALA A 479 -18.64 28.99 2.93
CA ALA A 479 -18.32 28.54 4.28
C ALA A 479 -18.27 27.02 4.43
N ARG A 480 -18.81 26.26 3.46
CA ARG A 480 -18.68 24.80 3.32
C ARG A 480 -17.54 24.36 2.40
N GLY A 481 -16.82 25.30 1.78
CA GLY A 481 -15.76 25.00 0.81
C GLY A 481 -16.26 24.40 -0.51
N LEU A 482 -17.53 24.64 -0.88
CA LEU A 482 -18.14 24.11 -2.11
C LEU A 482 -18.02 25.06 -3.32
N LEU A 483 -17.49 26.25 -3.11
CA LEU A 483 -17.25 27.25 -4.14
C LEU A 483 -15.73 27.46 -4.32
N PRO A 484 -15.25 27.74 -5.54
CA PRO A 484 -13.89 28.19 -5.77
C PRO A 484 -13.53 29.44 -4.97
N GLY A 485 -12.28 29.54 -4.51
CA GLY A 485 -11.74 30.76 -3.92
C GLY A 485 -11.60 31.88 -4.96
N GLY A 486 -11.73 33.14 -4.51
CA GLY A 486 -11.68 34.33 -5.36
C GLY A 486 -13.04 34.98 -5.67
N ARG A 487 -13.02 36.13 -6.36
CA ARG A 487 -14.18 37.03 -6.59
C ARG A 487 -15.32 36.42 -7.41
#